data_AF-A0A3D4CIE9-F1
#
_entry.id   AF-A0A3D4CIE9-F1
#
_cell.length_a   1.000
_cell.length_b   1.000
_cell.length_c   1.000
_cell.angle_alpha   90.00
_cell.angle_beta   90.00
_cell.angle_gamma   90.00
#
_symmetry.space_group_name_H-M   'P 1'
#
loop_
_entity.id
_entity.type
_entity.pdbx_description
1 polymer ?
#
loop_
_entity_poly.entity_id
_entity_poly.type
_entity_poly.pdbx_seq_one_letter_code
_entity_poly.pdbx_strand_id
1 'polypeptide(L)'
;IALSRLMLPNIDNIQASWLTVGKQTAQVCLYAGANDFGSIMIEENVVSAAGAPHRFTAEGIQQAIREAGFEPQLRNQQYEYRDLPENIEQQVINY
;
A
#
# COMPACT_ATOMS: atom_id res chain seq x y z
N ILE A 1 -7.17 -12.57 -3.12
CA ILE A 1 -7.29 -11.40 -4.01
C ILE A 1 -7.97 -11.76 -5.33
N ALA A 2 -7.38 -12.59 -6.20
CA ALA A 2 -7.99 -12.93 -7.50
C ALA A 2 -9.44 -13.45 -7.41
N LEU A 3 -9.67 -14.43 -6.54
CA LEU A 3 -11.04 -14.91 -6.29
C LEU A 3 -11.95 -13.80 -5.77
N SER A 4 -11.48 -12.94 -4.86
CA SER A 4 -12.25 -11.80 -4.35
C SER A 4 -12.63 -10.84 -5.48
N ARG A 5 -11.69 -10.52 -6.39
CA ARG A 5 -11.94 -9.66 -7.55
C ARG A 5 -13.00 -10.23 -8.49
N LEU A 6 -13.06 -11.56 -8.64
CA LEU A 6 -14.08 -12.23 -9.45
C LEU A 6 -15.43 -12.32 -8.73
N MET A 7 -15.43 -12.64 -7.45
CA MET A 7 -16.63 -12.95 -6.67
C MET A 7 -17.33 -11.70 -6.10
N LEU A 8 -16.62 -10.58 -5.97
CA LEU A 8 -17.12 -9.33 -5.41
C LEU A 8 -17.07 -8.20 -6.46
N PRO A 9 -17.85 -8.30 -7.55
CA PRO A 9 -17.80 -7.33 -8.66
C PRO A 9 -18.28 -5.94 -8.26
N ASN A 10 -19.02 -5.81 -7.15
CA ASN A 10 -19.51 -4.55 -6.60
C ASN A 10 -18.53 -3.87 -5.64
N ILE A 11 -17.33 -4.44 -5.43
CA ILE A 11 -16.28 -3.86 -4.60
C ILE A 11 -15.16 -3.39 -5.53
N ASP A 12 -15.13 -2.09 -5.78
CA ASP A 12 -14.18 -1.50 -6.73
C ASP A 12 -12.73 -1.64 -6.23
N ASN A 13 -12.51 -1.37 -4.94
CA ASN A 13 -11.17 -1.31 -4.37
C ASN A 13 -10.87 -2.50 -3.46
N ILE A 14 -9.74 -3.15 -3.73
CA ILE A 14 -9.23 -4.27 -2.93
C ILE A 14 -7.80 -3.95 -2.53
N GLN A 15 -7.57 -3.91 -1.22
CA GLN A 15 -6.27 -3.56 -0.65
C GLN A 15 -5.35 -4.79 -0.51
N ALA A 16 -4.08 -4.59 -0.87
CA ALA A 16 -2.96 -5.43 -0.49
C ALA A 16 -2.33 -4.89 0.81
N SER A 17 -2.55 -5.57 1.94
CA SER A 17 -2.03 -5.16 3.25
C SER A 17 -0.55 -5.50 3.43
N TRP A 18 0.35 -4.72 2.83
CA TRP A 18 1.80 -4.98 2.85
C TRP A 18 2.41 -5.04 4.25
N LEU A 19 1.83 -4.37 5.25
CA LEU A 19 2.29 -4.42 6.65
C LEU A 19 2.36 -5.85 7.19
N THR A 20 1.39 -6.67 6.80
CA THR A 20 1.26 -8.05 7.29
C THR A 20 2.00 -9.05 6.42
N VAL A 21 2.01 -8.83 5.10
CA VAL A 21 2.48 -9.84 4.13
C VAL A 21 3.82 -9.51 3.46
N GLY A 22 4.33 -8.31 3.68
CA GLY A 22 5.55 -7.79 3.08
C GLY A 22 5.40 -7.28 1.64
N LYS A 23 6.45 -6.59 1.17
CA LYS A 23 6.54 -5.96 -0.15
C LYS A 23 6.22 -6.93 -1.29
N GLN A 24 6.94 -8.05 -1.37
CA GLN A 24 6.88 -8.97 -2.50
C GLN A 24 5.47 -9.58 -2.65
N THR A 25 4.87 -10.01 -1.55
CA THR A 25 3.51 -10.55 -1.56
C THR A 25 2.49 -9.48 -1.97
N ALA A 26 2.64 -8.24 -1.47
CA ALA A 26 1.76 -7.14 -1.87
C ALA A 26 1.90 -6.81 -3.37
N GLN A 27 3.09 -6.89 -3.95
CA GLN A 27 3.30 -6.71 -5.39
C GLN A 27 2.59 -7.80 -6.21
N VAL A 28 2.67 -9.07 -5.77
CA VAL A 28 1.91 -10.17 -6.40
C VAL A 28 0.40 -9.93 -6.30
N CYS A 29 -0.09 -9.37 -5.20
CA CYS A 29 -1.50 -9.04 -5.04
C CYS A 29 -2.01 -8.03 -6.09
N LEU A 30 -1.17 -7.09 -6.56
CA LEU A 30 -1.54 -6.15 -7.62
C LEU A 30 -1.92 -6.89 -8.91
N TYR A 31 -1.08 -7.85 -9.33
CA TYR A 31 -1.37 -8.73 -10.46
C TYR A 31 -2.60 -9.62 -10.25
N ALA A 32 -2.90 -9.93 -8.99
CA ALA A 32 -4.08 -10.72 -8.63
C ALA A 32 -5.36 -9.89 -8.54
N GLY A 33 -5.36 -8.59 -8.88
CA GLY A 33 -6.55 -7.73 -8.94
C GLY A 33 -6.73 -6.79 -7.75
N ALA A 34 -5.75 -6.68 -6.84
CA ALA A 34 -5.69 -5.56 -5.91
C ALA A 34 -5.31 -4.28 -6.66
N ASN A 35 -5.90 -3.16 -6.27
CA ASN A 35 -5.61 -1.84 -6.84
C ASN A 35 -5.23 -0.81 -5.77
N ASP A 36 -5.14 -1.25 -4.52
CA ASP A 36 -4.75 -0.41 -3.38
C ASP A 36 -3.57 -1.07 -2.65
N PHE A 37 -2.43 -0.38 -2.61
CA PHE A 37 -1.21 -0.86 -1.95
C PHE A 37 -1.12 -0.38 -0.50
N GLY A 38 -2.26 -0.13 0.17
CA GLY A 38 -2.29 0.26 1.57
C GLY A 38 -1.67 1.63 1.86
N SER A 39 -1.83 2.10 3.09
CA SER A 39 -1.34 3.42 3.52
C SER A 39 -0.02 3.32 4.28
N ILE A 40 0.69 4.45 4.37
CA ILE A 40 1.79 4.65 5.31
C ILE A 40 1.26 4.76 6.76
N MET A 41 2.03 4.25 7.72
CA MET A 41 1.72 4.33 9.15
C MET A 41 2.51 5.49 9.77
N ILE A 42 1.82 6.56 10.18
CA ILE A 42 2.46 7.76 10.74
C ILE A 42 2.86 7.54 12.21
N GLU A 43 2.04 6.83 12.98
CA GLU A 43 2.27 6.54 14.39
C GLU A 43 2.01 5.05 14.66
N GLU A 44 3.04 4.32 15.07
CA GLU A 44 3.02 2.86 15.08
C GLU A 44 3.21 2.30 16.50
N ASN A 45 2.32 2.66 17.43
CA ASN A 45 2.33 2.10 18.79
C ASN A 45 1.70 0.69 18.89
N VAL A 46 0.81 0.32 17.97
CA VAL A 46 0.01 -0.93 18.08
C VAL A 46 0.58 -2.08 17.24
N VAL A 47 1.06 -1.80 16.02
CA VAL A 47 1.55 -2.85 15.09
C VAL A 47 3.02 -3.21 15.35
N SER A 48 3.84 -2.25 15.80
CA SER A 48 5.18 -2.53 16.36
C SER A 48 5.08 -3.47 17.56
N ALA A 49 4.07 -3.27 18.43
CA ALA A 49 3.79 -4.14 19.56
C ALA A 49 3.27 -5.53 19.14
N ALA A 50 2.64 -5.63 17.95
CA ALA A 50 2.21 -6.89 17.34
C ALA A 50 3.31 -7.59 16.52
N GLY A 51 4.52 -7.01 16.42
CA GLY A 51 5.70 -7.65 15.84
C GLY A 51 5.77 -7.65 14.31
N ALA A 52 5.02 -6.81 13.60
CA ALA A 52 5.15 -6.72 12.15
C ALA A 52 6.45 -5.95 11.78
N PRO A 53 7.38 -6.55 11.02
CA PRO A 53 8.71 -5.96 10.78
C PRO A 53 8.75 -5.02 9.57
N HIS A 54 7.65 -4.90 8.82
CA HIS A 54 7.65 -4.20 7.55
C HIS A 54 7.31 -2.73 7.76
N ARG A 55 8.20 -1.85 7.28
CA ARG A 55 7.98 -0.40 7.25
C ARG A 55 8.24 0.14 5.86
N PHE A 56 7.48 1.14 5.48
CA PHE A 56 7.61 1.84 4.21
C PHE A 56 7.48 3.34 4.39
N THR A 57 8.31 4.09 3.67
CA THR A 57 8.10 5.51 3.44
C THR A 57 7.09 5.72 2.31
N ALA A 58 6.59 6.95 2.14
CA ALA A 58 5.70 7.28 1.02
C ALA A 58 6.40 7.03 -0.33
N GLU A 59 7.68 7.39 -0.43
CA GLU A 59 8.50 7.10 -1.60
C GLU A 59 8.70 5.59 -1.79
N GLY A 60 8.95 4.84 -0.71
CA GLY A 60 9.12 3.39 -0.78
C GLY A 60 7.90 2.66 -1.33
N ILE A 61 6.69 3.08 -0.94
CA ILE A 61 5.43 2.53 -1.50
C ILE A 61 5.37 2.80 -3.00
N GLN A 62 5.60 4.05 -3.41
CA GLN A 62 5.59 4.42 -4.82
C GLN A 62 6.59 3.58 -5.63
N GLN A 63 7.80 3.43 -5.11
CA GLN A 63 8.85 2.63 -5.74
C GLN A 63 8.46 1.15 -5.82
N ALA A 64 7.86 0.58 -4.78
CA ALA A 64 7.38 -0.80 -4.81
C ALA A 64 6.30 -1.03 -5.87
N ILE A 65 5.39 -0.06 -6.06
CA ILE A 65 4.36 -0.12 -7.10
C ILE A 65 5.00 -0.04 -8.50
N ARG A 66 5.93 0.90 -8.72
CA ARG A 66 6.66 1.05 -10.01
C ARG A 66 7.49 -0.19 -10.36
N GLU A 67 8.19 -0.77 -9.39
CA GLU A 67 8.95 -2.01 -9.58
C GLU A 67 8.06 -3.20 -9.96
N ALA A 68 6.81 -3.19 -9.51
CA ALA A 68 5.81 -4.17 -9.92
C ALA A 68 5.21 -3.87 -11.30
N GLY A 69 5.62 -2.80 -11.99
CA GLY A 69 5.13 -2.45 -13.33
C GLY A 69 3.82 -1.66 -13.36
N PHE A 70 3.40 -1.07 -12.23
CA PHE A 70 2.19 -0.27 -12.12
C PHE A 70 2.51 1.21 -11.86
N GLU A 71 1.56 2.10 -12.14
CA GLU A 71 1.68 3.53 -11.83
C GLU A 71 1.13 3.83 -10.43
N PRO A 72 1.94 4.38 -9.50
CA PRO A 72 1.45 4.78 -8.19
C PRO A 72 0.55 6.01 -8.27
N GLN A 73 -0.62 5.94 -7.63
CA GLN A 73 -1.55 7.06 -7.53
C GLN A 73 -1.88 7.33 -6.05
N LEU A 74 -1.67 8.57 -5.60
CA LEU A 74 -2.12 8.99 -4.27
C LEU A 74 -3.64 9.16 -4.27
N ARG A 75 -4.27 8.66 -3.21
CA ARG A 75 -5.72 8.72 -3.00
C ARG A 75 -6.09 9.32 -1.64
N ASN A 76 -7.31 9.83 -1.53
CA ASN A 76 -7.94 10.10 -0.23
C ASN A 76 -8.67 8.85 0.31
N GLN A 77 -9.43 9.02 1.40
CA GLN A 77 -10.18 7.94 2.04
C GLN A 77 -11.38 7.48 1.21
N GLN A 78 -11.88 8.36 0.35
CA GLN A 78 -12.97 8.14 -0.60
C GLN A 78 -12.46 7.56 -1.94
N TYR A 79 -11.17 7.24 -2.04
CA TYR A 79 -10.51 6.73 -3.25
C TYR A 79 -10.47 7.73 -4.43
N GLU A 80 -10.68 9.01 -4.16
CA GLU A 80 -10.48 10.06 -5.16
C GLU A 80 -8.98 10.34 -5.31
N TYR A 81 -8.58 10.66 -6.54
CA TYR A 81 -7.19 10.98 -6.84
C TYR A 81 -6.80 12.31 -6.22
N ARG A 82 -5.58 12.33 -5.70
CA ARG A 82 -4.96 13.51 -5.12
C ARG A 82 -3.57 13.66 -5.70
N ASP A 83 -3.19 14.90 -5.96
CA ASP A 83 -1.82 15.21 -6.34
C ASP A 83 -0.86 14.97 -5.17
N LEU A 84 0.33 14.50 -5.49
CA LEU A 84 1.41 14.41 -4.51
C LEU A 84 1.77 15.82 -4.04
N PRO A 85 1.86 16.07 -2.72
CA PRO A 85 2.36 17.36 -2.22
C PRO A 85 3.75 17.66 -2.76
N GLU A 86 4.05 18.93 -3.03
CA GLU A 86 5.37 19.34 -3.53
C GLU A 86 6.49 19.10 -2.50
N ASN A 87 6.17 19.19 -1.20
CA ASN A 87 7.13 19.11 -0.10
C ASN A 87 6.79 17.94 0.84
N ILE A 88 6.94 16.70 0.35
CA ILE A 88 6.73 15.52 1.20
C ILE A 88 7.98 15.26 2.04
N GLU A 89 7.85 15.41 3.36
CA GLU A 89 8.83 14.88 4.30
C GLU A 89 8.66 13.38 4.45
N GLN A 90 9.72 12.62 4.22
CA GLN A 90 9.71 11.17 4.40
C GLN A 90 9.88 10.81 5.87
N GLN A 91 9.15 9.80 6.32
CA GLN A 91 9.36 9.22 7.64
C GLN A 91 10.76 8.59 7.74
N VAL A 92 11.45 8.83 8.85
CA VAL A 92 12.74 8.21 9.14
C VAL A 92 12.51 6.79 9.67
N ILE A 93 13.00 5.79 8.94
CA ILE A 93 12.92 4.38 9.35
C ILE A 93 14.24 4.01 10.03
N ASN A 94 14.23 3.94 11.35
CA ASN A 94 15.33 3.35 12.14
C ASN A 94 15.03 1.87 12.36
N TYR A 95 15.96 1.00 11.95
CA TYR A 95 15.94 -0.44 12.24
C TYR A 95 16.70 -0.73 13.54
#